data_AF-A0A1Y1LSP4-F1
#
_entry.id   AF-A0A1Y1LSP4-F1
#
_cell.length_a   1.000
_cell.length_b   1.000
_cell.length_c   1.000
_cell.angle_alpha   90.00
_cell.angle_beta   90.00
_cell.angle_gamma   90.00
#
_symmetry.space_group_name_H-M   'P 1'
#
loop_
_entity.id
_entity.type
_entity.pdbx_description
1 polymer ?
#
loop_
_entity_poly.entity_id
_entity_poly.type
_entity_poly.pdbx_seq_one_letter_code
_entity_poly.pdbx_strand_id
1 'polypeptide(L)'
;QKLAPEQVSTLSKAIFGDVEFVNWKDFIVYNLEVSFPTVRELLHVRTLFRGCDPNVTETIKDYQFWQVPLWFEPRSETKAIKSLILKLYKVDEETFNYTNFLLDFCKGRDVAAGFFKALTLAYGNPVCDSPVMGQLYVASIMEQRSIDDRLEILRQLEHAEVTKLTEAALVSLISCTVHACDSVIIEDYTSTSDLQDNNSESTTQVSKGGDEPLTEIFSGTYEDNESICKADEFKNLDQSSEPF
;
A
#
# COMPACT_ATOMS: atom_id res chain seq x y z
N GLN A 1 0.81 15.55 48.04
CA GLN A 1 1.51 14.69 49.02
C GLN A 1 2.96 14.58 48.57
N LYS A 2 3.95 14.89 49.43
CA LYS A 2 5.37 14.93 49.03
C LYS A 2 5.98 13.56 49.34
N LEU A 3 6.59 12.91 48.35
CA LEU A 3 7.27 11.62 48.55
C LEU A 3 8.52 11.79 49.41
N ALA A 4 8.76 10.86 50.33
CA ALA A 4 10.02 10.81 51.06
C ALA A 4 11.18 10.41 50.11
N PRO A 5 12.43 10.86 50.37
CA PRO A 5 13.57 10.56 49.49
C PRO A 5 13.77 9.06 49.21
N GLU A 6 13.54 8.20 50.21
CA GLU A 6 13.65 6.75 50.06
C GLU A 6 12.58 6.17 49.11
N GLN A 7 11.38 6.73 49.13
CA GLN A 7 10.29 6.34 48.23
C GLN A 7 10.61 6.76 46.79
N VAL A 8 11.20 7.95 46.62
CA VAL A 8 11.66 8.42 45.30
C VAL A 8 12.76 7.52 44.75
N SER A 9 13.73 7.13 45.58
CA SER A 9 14.81 6.20 45.16
C SER A 9 14.25 4.84 44.78
N THR A 10 13.33 4.29 45.58
CA THR A 10 12.68 3.00 45.30
C THR A 10 11.88 3.04 43.99
N LEU A 11 11.10 4.10 43.78
CA LEU A 11 10.31 4.28 42.56
C LEU A 11 11.21 4.46 41.33
N SER A 12 12.27 5.27 41.44
CA SER A 12 13.23 5.48 40.37
C SER A 12 13.90 4.16 39.96
N LYS A 13 14.32 3.35 40.94
CA LYS A 13 14.90 2.03 40.68
C LYS A 13 13.90 1.06 40.04
N ALA A 14 12.64 1.13 40.43
CA ALA A 14 11.59 0.29 39.86
C ALA A 14 11.28 0.66 38.40
N ILE A 15 11.28 1.94 38.05
CA ILE A 15 10.93 2.41 36.70
C ILE A 15 12.14 2.36 35.74
N PHE A 16 13.29 2.83 36.19
CA PHE A 16 14.47 3.04 35.34
C PHE A 16 15.60 2.04 35.59
N GLY A 17 15.48 1.17 36.59
CA GLY A 17 16.55 0.28 37.01
C GLY A 17 17.62 0.99 37.85
N ASP A 18 18.75 0.30 38.07
CA ASP A 18 19.89 0.85 38.81
C ASP A 18 20.74 1.73 37.88
N VAL A 19 20.21 2.92 37.57
CA VAL A 19 20.85 3.90 36.67
C VAL A 19 21.29 5.14 37.45
N GLU A 20 22.49 5.64 37.14
CA GLU A 20 23.03 6.86 37.74
C GLU A 20 22.33 8.13 37.21
N PHE A 21 21.87 8.07 35.96
CA PHE A 21 21.19 9.18 35.30
C PHE A 21 19.89 8.70 34.64
N VAL A 22 18.81 9.45 34.86
CA VAL A 22 17.54 9.25 34.18
C VAL A 22 17.49 10.15 32.95
N ASN A 23 17.21 9.58 31.79
CA ASN A 23 16.90 10.37 30.60
C ASN A 23 15.59 11.12 30.83
N TRP A 24 15.66 12.45 30.89
CA TRP A 24 14.50 13.28 31.16
C TRP A 24 13.39 13.12 30.11
N LYS A 25 13.73 12.78 28.85
CA LYS A 25 12.72 12.50 27.82
C LYS A 25 11.93 11.25 28.14
N ASP A 26 12.61 10.15 28.46
CA ASP A 26 11.96 8.90 28.89
C ASP A 26 11.08 9.17 30.12
N PHE A 27 11.57 9.96 31.08
CA PHE A 27 10.78 10.36 32.24
C PHE A 27 9.48 11.06 31.86
N ILE A 28 9.51 12.04 30.95
CA ILE A 28 8.29 12.70 30.48
C ILE A 28 7.38 11.71 29.76
N VAL A 29 7.89 10.90 28.84
CA VAL A 29 7.11 9.92 28.07
C VAL A 29 6.37 8.93 28.98
N TYR A 30 7.03 8.40 30.01
CA TYR A 30 6.38 7.49 30.98
C TYR A 30 5.29 8.18 31.82
N ASN A 31 5.36 9.50 32.00
CA ASN A 31 4.40 10.28 32.78
C ASN A 31 3.33 10.98 31.92
N LEU A 32 3.26 10.71 30.61
CA LEU A 32 2.22 11.26 29.73
C LEU A 32 0.83 10.64 29.97
N GLU A 33 0.74 9.58 30.79
CA GLU A 33 -0.50 8.83 31.05
C GLU A 33 -1.20 8.33 29.76
N VAL A 34 -0.41 8.08 28.71
CA VAL A 34 -0.84 7.45 27.45
C VAL A 34 -0.40 6.00 27.40
N SER A 35 -1.25 5.15 26.81
CA SER A 35 -0.86 3.77 26.51
C SER A 35 0.25 3.76 25.46
N PHE A 36 1.18 2.82 25.61
CA PHE A 36 2.14 2.54 24.56
C PHE A 36 1.42 1.90 23.36
N PRO A 37 1.74 2.33 22.13
CA PRO A 37 1.06 1.85 20.94
C PRO A 37 1.37 0.37 20.66
N THR A 38 0.43 -0.28 20.01
CA THR A 38 0.63 -1.55 19.31
C THR A 38 1.51 -1.36 18.07
N VAL A 39 2.07 -2.45 17.55
CA VAL A 39 2.85 -2.44 16.30
C VAL A 39 2.03 -1.88 15.14
N ARG A 40 0.75 -2.26 15.04
CA ARG A 40 -0.15 -1.81 13.98
C ARG A 40 -0.41 -0.30 14.06
N GLU A 41 -0.64 0.23 15.26
CA GLU A 41 -0.83 1.66 15.47
C GLU A 41 0.44 2.47 15.16
N LEU A 42 1.62 1.97 15.57
CA LEU A 42 2.91 2.57 15.21
C LEU A 42 3.09 2.67 13.70
N LEU A 43 2.86 1.57 12.98
CA LEU A 43 2.96 1.55 11.53
C LEU A 43 1.94 2.47 10.86
N HIS A 44 0.70 2.49 11.35
CA HIS A 44 -0.33 3.38 10.84
C HIS A 44 0.07 4.86 10.97
N VAL A 45 0.49 5.30 12.16
CA VAL A 45 0.92 6.68 12.38
C VAL A 45 2.17 7.02 11.55
N ARG A 46 3.13 6.07 11.43
CA ARG A 46 4.28 6.24 10.53
C ARG A 46 3.85 6.48 9.08
N THR A 47 2.87 5.73 8.58
CA THR A 47 2.35 5.90 7.22
C THR A 47 1.73 7.28 7.04
N LEU A 48 0.96 7.77 8.02
CA LEU A 48 0.39 9.12 7.97
C LEU A 48 1.47 10.21 7.95
N PHE A 49 2.52 10.08 8.76
CA PHE A 49 3.65 11.01 8.73
C PHE A 49 4.44 10.94 7.43
N ARG A 50 4.66 9.73 6.88
CA ARG A 50 5.30 9.55 5.57
C ARG A 50 4.50 10.20 4.45
N GLY A 51 3.16 10.17 4.51
CA GLY A 51 2.30 10.92 3.58
C GLY A 51 2.50 12.44 3.64
N CYS A 52 3.00 12.97 4.77
CA CYS A 52 3.36 14.37 4.94
C CYS A 52 4.84 14.69 4.63
N ASP A 53 5.67 13.67 4.40
CA ASP A 53 7.12 13.75 4.20
C ASP A 53 7.52 13.06 2.87
N PRO A 54 7.22 13.70 1.72
CA PRO A 54 7.51 13.12 0.41
C PRO A 54 9.01 12.99 0.12
N ASN A 55 9.83 13.76 0.83
CA ASN A 55 11.29 13.75 0.68
C ASN A 55 11.97 12.76 1.63
N VAL A 56 11.19 12.03 2.45
CA VAL A 56 11.68 10.97 3.33
C VAL A 56 12.73 11.51 4.34
N THR A 57 12.61 12.77 4.76
CA THR A 57 13.60 13.43 5.64
C THR A 57 13.43 13.09 7.12
N GLU A 58 12.42 12.28 7.47
CA GLU A 58 12.07 11.91 8.84
C GLU A 58 11.59 13.08 9.71
N THR A 59 11.28 14.18 9.06
CA THR A 59 10.78 15.42 9.68
C THR A 59 9.57 15.94 8.94
N ILE A 60 8.66 16.57 9.67
CA ILE A 60 7.50 17.28 9.11
C ILE A 60 7.37 18.66 9.74
N LYS A 61 6.52 19.50 9.16
CA LYS A 61 6.19 20.81 9.72
C LYS A 61 5.20 20.70 10.89
N ASP A 62 5.27 21.64 11.83
CA ASP A 62 4.38 21.70 13.00
C ASP A 62 2.90 21.56 12.63
N TYR A 63 2.44 22.26 11.59
CA TYR A 63 1.03 22.21 11.18
C TYR A 63 0.62 20.83 10.66
N GLN A 64 1.53 20.07 10.05
CA GLN A 64 1.29 18.71 9.57
C GLN A 64 1.16 17.75 10.76
N PHE A 65 1.99 17.91 11.79
CA PHE A 65 1.89 17.12 13.02
C PHE A 65 0.51 17.24 13.67
N TRP A 66 -0.08 18.45 13.70
CA TRP A 66 -1.41 18.65 14.28
C TRP A 66 -2.52 17.95 13.51
N GLN A 67 -2.34 17.67 12.22
CA GLN A 67 -3.33 17.01 11.36
C GLN A 67 -3.30 15.48 11.49
N VAL A 68 -2.18 14.90 11.93
CA VAL A 68 -2.03 13.44 12.05
C VAL A 68 -2.69 12.94 13.33
N PRO A 69 -3.73 12.08 13.26
CA PRO A 69 -4.32 11.45 14.44
C PRO A 69 -3.31 10.47 15.08
N LEU A 70 -3.15 10.57 16.40
CA LEU A 70 -2.33 9.64 17.18
C LEU A 70 -3.19 8.54 17.82
N TRP A 71 -2.58 7.41 18.14
CA TRP A 71 -3.25 6.19 18.64
C TRP A 71 -4.00 6.37 19.96
N PHE A 72 -3.69 7.41 20.73
CA PHE A 72 -4.36 7.71 22.00
C PHE A 72 -5.53 8.69 21.83
N GLU A 73 -5.89 9.08 20.60
CA GLU A 73 -7.00 10.00 20.34
C GLU A 73 -8.32 9.23 20.13
N PRO A 74 -9.48 9.79 20.56
CA PRO A 74 -9.66 11.10 21.20
C PRO A 74 -9.57 11.03 22.75
N ARG A 75 -8.94 12.05 23.37
CA ARG A 75 -8.91 12.26 24.84
C ARG A 75 -9.12 13.75 25.17
N SER A 76 -9.61 14.03 26.37
CA SER A 76 -9.76 15.40 26.90
C SER A 76 -8.47 16.21 26.83
N GLU A 77 -7.34 15.54 27.09
CA GLU A 77 -6.01 16.15 27.19
C GLU A 77 -5.19 16.05 25.90
N THR A 78 -5.75 15.50 24.80
CA THR A 78 -5.06 15.28 23.53
C THR A 78 -4.26 16.49 23.08
N LYS A 79 -4.87 17.69 23.14
CA LYS A 79 -4.21 18.93 22.72
C LYS A 79 -2.99 19.28 23.58
N ALA A 80 -3.08 19.08 24.89
CA ALA A 80 -1.99 19.34 25.81
C ALA A 80 -0.84 18.34 25.62
N ILE A 81 -1.19 17.05 25.51
CA ILE A 81 -0.23 15.96 25.28
C ILE A 81 0.48 16.15 23.93
N LYS A 82 -0.25 16.40 22.84
CA LYS A 82 0.33 16.70 21.52
C LYS A 82 1.23 17.94 21.54
N SER A 83 0.82 19.00 22.24
CA SER A 83 1.65 20.20 22.37
C SER A 83 2.97 19.92 23.08
N LEU A 84 2.96 19.08 24.12
CA LEU A 84 4.16 18.67 24.83
C LEU A 84 5.06 17.78 23.95
N ILE A 85 4.48 16.77 23.29
CA ILE A 85 5.20 15.89 22.35
C ILE A 85 5.85 16.74 21.24
N LEU A 86 5.11 17.65 20.62
CA LEU A 86 5.64 18.53 19.58
C LEU A 86 6.90 19.26 20.06
N LYS A 87 6.88 19.82 21.28
CA LYS A 87 8.03 20.51 21.88
C LYS A 87 9.20 19.58 22.20
N LEU A 88 8.95 18.32 22.56
CA LEU A 88 10.00 17.35 22.93
C LEU A 88 10.83 16.86 21.74
N TYR A 89 10.22 16.77 20.56
CA TYR A 89 10.83 16.22 19.33
C TYR A 89 11.00 17.27 18.22
N LYS A 90 10.85 18.55 18.59
CA LYS A 90 11.16 19.68 17.72
C LYS A 90 12.66 19.71 17.40
N VAL A 91 13.00 19.91 16.13
CA VAL A 91 14.40 20.02 15.67
C VAL A 91 14.80 21.48 15.50
N ASP A 92 13.93 22.29 14.87
CA ASP A 92 14.09 23.74 14.71
C ASP A 92 12.75 24.46 14.98
N GLU A 93 12.61 25.75 14.63
CA GLU A 93 11.39 26.54 14.90
C GLU A 93 10.13 26.02 14.22
N GLU A 94 10.22 25.17 13.20
CA GLU A 94 9.07 24.71 12.41
C GLU A 94 9.05 23.21 12.14
N THR A 95 10.11 22.48 12.45
CA THR A 95 10.24 21.06 12.12
C THR A 95 10.16 20.13 13.33
N PHE A 96 9.49 19.01 13.13
CA PHE A 96 9.27 17.95 14.11
C PHE A 96 9.82 16.64 13.58
N ASN A 97 10.67 15.97 14.35
CA ASN A 97 11.22 14.66 13.99
C ASN A 97 10.27 13.56 14.46
N TYR A 98 9.46 13.05 13.54
CA TYR A 98 8.45 12.05 13.84
C TYR A 98 9.04 10.65 14.05
N THR A 99 10.19 10.35 13.45
CA THR A 99 10.86 9.05 13.65
C THR A 99 11.37 8.91 15.08
N ASN A 100 12.05 9.93 15.63
CA ASN A 100 12.50 9.96 17.01
C ASN A 100 11.32 9.90 17.98
N PHE A 101 10.25 10.63 17.69
CA PHE A 101 9.01 10.54 18.45
C PHE A 101 8.48 9.10 18.51
N LEU A 102 8.28 8.46 17.36
CA LEU A 102 7.73 7.10 17.33
C LEU A 102 8.67 6.07 17.96
N LEU A 103 9.98 6.22 17.80
CA LEU A 103 10.99 5.33 18.40
C LEU A 103 10.96 5.36 19.93
N ASP A 104 10.75 6.52 20.55
CA ASP A 104 10.63 6.62 22.01
C ASP A 104 9.40 5.88 22.56
N PHE A 105 8.40 5.61 21.72
CA PHE A 105 7.23 4.79 22.06
C PHE A 105 7.38 3.30 21.70
N CYS A 106 8.52 2.88 21.13
CA CYS A 106 8.85 1.47 20.89
C CYS A 106 9.29 0.75 22.18
N LYS A 107 8.49 0.85 23.25
CA LYS A 107 8.70 0.12 24.51
C LYS A 107 7.84 -1.15 24.56
N GLY A 108 8.35 -2.17 25.25
CA GLY A 108 7.73 -3.49 25.38
C GLY A 108 7.88 -4.06 26.78
N ARG A 109 7.25 -5.22 27.03
CA ARG A 109 7.35 -5.94 28.32
C ARG A 109 8.78 -6.37 28.65
N ASP A 110 9.56 -6.64 27.61
CA ASP A 110 10.97 -6.97 27.68
C ASP A 110 11.74 -6.21 26.59
N VAL A 111 13.07 -6.31 26.65
CA VAL A 111 13.98 -5.64 25.71
C VAL A 111 13.75 -6.12 24.27
N ALA A 112 13.46 -7.41 24.07
CA ALA A 112 13.25 -7.98 22.75
C ALA A 112 11.98 -7.40 22.11
N ALA A 113 10.87 -7.32 22.84
CA ALA A 113 9.62 -6.76 22.37
C ALA A 113 9.76 -5.28 21.99
N GLY A 114 10.49 -4.48 22.78
CA GLY A 114 10.80 -3.09 22.42
C GLY A 114 11.66 -2.99 21.17
N PHE A 115 12.70 -3.82 21.08
CA PHE A 115 13.57 -3.90 19.91
C PHE A 115 12.80 -4.28 18.63
N PHE A 116 11.93 -5.30 18.68
CA PHE A 116 11.14 -5.70 17.52
C PHE A 116 10.15 -4.63 17.08
N LYS A 117 9.57 -3.85 18.01
CA LYS A 117 8.76 -2.67 17.65
C LYS A 117 9.60 -1.63 16.91
N ALA A 118 10.79 -1.31 17.42
CA ALA A 118 11.70 -0.35 16.79
C ALA A 118 12.17 -0.83 15.41
N LEU A 119 12.51 -2.11 15.28
CA LEU A 119 12.91 -2.72 14.01
C LEU A 119 11.76 -2.71 13.00
N THR A 120 10.55 -3.07 13.43
CA THR A 120 9.32 -3.00 12.62
C THR A 120 9.06 -1.58 12.15
N LEU A 121 9.20 -0.59 13.03
CA LEU A 121 9.04 0.81 12.68
C LEU A 121 10.09 1.28 11.67
N ALA A 122 11.36 0.93 11.87
CA ALA A 122 12.45 1.30 10.96
C ALA A 122 12.23 0.69 9.56
N TYR A 123 11.96 -0.63 9.52
CA TYR A 123 11.72 -1.36 8.29
C TYR A 123 10.41 -0.93 7.59
N GLY A 124 9.40 -0.58 8.37
CA GLY A 124 8.10 -0.14 7.88
C GLY A 124 7.08 -1.24 7.63
N ASN A 125 7.44 -2.49 7.90
CA ASN A 125 6.56 -3.65 7.82
C ASN A 125 6.69 -4.49 9.09
N PRO A 126 5.63 -5.22 9.49
CA PRO A 126 5.69 -6.13 10.63
C PRO A 126 6.86 -7.12 10.51
N VAL A 127 7.65 -7.23 11.57
CA VAL A 127 8.72 -8.23 11.69
C VAL A 127 8.25 -9.37 12.58
N CYS A 128 8.62 -10.60 12.22
CA CYS A 128 8.35 -11.78 13.04
C CYS A 128 9.15 -11.69 14.35
N ASP A 129 8.45 -11.64 15.48
CA ASP A 129 9.02 -11.57 16.83
C ASP A 129 9.26 -12.95 17.46
N SER A 130 8.78 -14.02 16.81
CA SER A 130 8.92 -15.38 17.30
C SER A 130 8.98 -16.41 16.15
N PRO A 131 9.61 -17.57 16.37
CA PRO A 131 9.62 -18.67 15.40
C PRO A 131 8.21 -19.16 15.04
N VAL A 132 7.30 -19.16 16.01
CA VAL A 132 5.90 -19.59 15.82
C VAL A 132 5.19 -18.65 14.86
N MET A 133 5.28 -17.33 15.07
CA MET A 133 4.73 -16.34 14.15
C MET A 133 5.36 -16.47 12.75
N GLY A 134 6.67 -16.70 12.68
CA GLY A 134 7.37 -16.95 11.42
C GLY A 134 6.83 -18.18 10.66
N GLN A 135 6.58 -19.28 11.38
CA GLN A 135 6.01 -20.50 10.77
C GLN A 135 4.59 -20.29 10.27
N LEU A 136 3.73 -19.62 11.06
CA LEU A 136 2.37 -19.28 10.64
C LEU A 136 2.37 -18.37 9.41
N TYR A 137 3.27 -17.39 9.37
CA TYR A 137 3.42 -16.50 8.22
C TYR A 137 3.86 -17.27 6.96
N VAL A 138 4.87 -18.13 7.07
CA VAL A 138 5.32 -18.99 5.95
C VAL A 138 4.19 -19.91 5.47
N ALA A 139 3.44 -20.52 6.39
CA ALA A 139 2.30 -21.37 6.05
C ALA A 139 1.23 -20.58 5.26
N SER A 140 0.87 -19.38 5.71
CA SER A 140 -0.10 -18.52 5.03
C SER A 140 0.36 -18.10 3.63
N ILE A 141 1.66 -17.82 3.45
CA ILE A 141 2.24 -17.53 2.12
C ILE A 141 2.17 -18.75 1.21
N MET A 142 2.50 -19.94 1.72
CA MET A 142 2.46 -21.17 0.92
C MET A 142 1.04 -21.51 0.50
N GLU A 143 0.07 -21.32 1.38
CA GLU A 143 -1.35 -21.50 1.07
C GLU A 143 -1.81 -20.52 -0.01
N GLN A 144 -1.50 -19.23 0.14
CA GLN A 144 -1.84 -18.22 -0.86
C GLN A 144 -1.22 -18.53 -2.23
N ARG A 145 0.06 -18.90 -2.27
CA ARG A 145 0.72 -19.31 -3.52
C ARG A 145 0.06 -20.52 -4.15
N SER A 146 -0.31 -21.53 -3.36
CA SER A 146 -1.02 -22.70 -3.89
C SER A 146 -2.39 -22.34 -4.47
N ILE A 147 -3.08 -21.35 -3.90
CA ILE A 147 -4.34 -20.84 -4.44
C ILE A 147 -4.08 -20.10 -5.76
N ASP A 148 -3.09 -19.22 -5.79
CA ASP A 148 -2.74 -18.42 -6.97
C ASP A 148 -2.31 -19.33 -8.13
N ASP A 149 -1.44 -20.32 -7.88
CA ASP A 149 -1.02 -21.31 -8.86
C ASP A 149 -2.21 -22.09 -9.43
N ARG A 150 -3.15 -22.49 -8.57
CA ARG A 150 -4.36 -23.21 -8.99
C ARG A 150 -5.27 -22.33 -9.85
N LEU A 151 -5.43 -21.06 -9.50
CA LEU A 151 -6.22 -20.11 -10.30
C LEU A 151 -5.57 -19.85 -11.66
N GLU A 152 -4.25 -19.79 -11.70
CA GLU A 152 -3.51 -19.60 -12.95
C GLU A 152 -3.69 -20.79 -13.90
N ILE A 153 -3.61 -22.03 -13.39
CA ILE A 153 -3.88 -23.22 -14.18
C ILE A 153 -5.31 -23.19 -14.77
N LEU A 154 -6.31 -22.78 -13.98
CA LEU A 154 -7.70 -22.69 -14.46
C LEU A 154 -7.85 -21.66 -15.57
N ARG A 155 -7.22 -20.48 -15.43
CA ARG A 155 -7.21 -19.45 -16.48
C ARG A 155 -6.56 -19.95 -17.76
N GLN A 156 -5.46 -20.69 -17.65
CA GLN A 156 -4.79 -21.25 -18.83
C GLN A 156 -5.64 -22.29 -19.54
N LEU A 157 -6.37 -23.14 -18.81
CA LEU A 157 -7.29 -24.11 -19.41
C LEU A 157 -8.46 -23.41 -20.12
N GLU A 158 -9.04 -22.39 -19.51
CA GLU A 158 -10.11 -21.58 -20.11
C GLU A 158 -9.60 -20.90 -21.39
N HIS A 159 -8.44 -20.24 -21.33
CA HIS A 159 -7.82 -19.63 -22.50
C HIS A 159 -7.55 -20.64 -23.61
N ALA A 160 -7.02 -21.82 -23.28
CA ALA A 160 -6.77 -22.87 -24.28
C ALA A 160 -8.07 -23.36 -24.95
N GLU A 161 -9.16 -23.48 -24.20
CA GLU A 161 -10.46 -23.87 -24.75
C GLU A 161 -11.03 -22.79 -25.68
N VAL A 162 -11.00 -21.52 -25.25
CA VAL A 162 -11.42 -20.38 -26.06
C VAL A 162 -10.59 -20.31 -27.34
N THR A 163 -9.26 -20.41 -27.24
CA THR A 163 -8.37 -20.40 -28.41
C THR A 163 -8.74 -21.52 -29.38
N LYS A 164 -8.95 -22.75 -28.89
CA LYS A 164 -9.36 -23.89 -29.73
C LYS A 164 -10.69 -23.66 -30.44
N LEU A 165 -11.69 -23.10 -29.76
CA LEU A 165 -12.98 -22.77 -30.36
C LEU A 165 -12.84 -21.68 -31.43
N THR A 166 -12.04 -20.64 -31.15
CA THR A 166 -11.78 -19.57 -32.12
C THR A 166 -11.05 -20.08 -33.35
N GLU A 167 -10.06 -20.96 -33.19
CA GLU A 167 -9.35 -21.60 -34.32
C GLU A 167 -10.31 -22.41 -35.19
N ALA A 168 -11.18 -23.22 -34.58
CA ALA A 168 -12.15 -24.03 -35.32
C ALA A 168 -13.16 -23.16 -36.10
N ALA A 169 -13.66 -22.08 -35.49
CA ALA A 169 -14.55 -21.14 -36.16
C ALA A 169 -13.85 -20.43 -37.34
N LEU A 170 -12.59 -20.02 -37.16
CA LEU A 170 -11.80 -19.35 -38.18
C LEU A 170 -11.54 -20.28 -39.38
N VAL A 171 -11.16 -21.53 -39.13
CA VAL A 171 -11.00 -22.56 -40.19
C VAL A 171 -12.31 -22.79 -40.96
N SER A 172 -13.44 -22.85 -40.27
CA SER A 172 -14.75 -22.98 -40.92
C SER A 172 -15.08 -21.78 -41.81
N LEU A 173 -14.80 -20.56 -41.35
CA LEU A 173 -15.02 -19.34 -42.13
C LEU A 173 -14.16 -19.31 -43.38
N ILE A 174 -12.86 -19.62 -43.24
CA ILE A 174 -11.94 -19.73 -44.39
C ILE A 174 -12.49 -20.75 -45.40
N SER A 175 -12.90 -21.93 -44.93
CA SER A 175 -13.41 -22.99 -45.80
C SER A 175 -14.66 -22.54 -46.57
N CYS A 176 -15.58 -21.84 -45.90
CA CYS A 176 -16.76 -21.26 -46.54
C CYS A 176 -16.39 -20.21 -47.59
N THR A 177 -15.44 -19.33 -47.30
CA THR A 177 -14.97 -18.30 -48.24
C THR A 177 -14.29 -18.91 -49.46
N VAL A 178 -13.38 -19.87 -49.26
CA VAL A 178 -12.71 -20.59 -50.36
C VAL A 178 -13.74 -21.26 -51.25
N HIS A 179 -14.70 -21.99 -50.68
CA HIS A 179 -15.77 -22.62 -51.46
C HIS A 179 -16.61 -21.61 -52.25
N ALA A 180 -16.94 -20.46 -51.66
CA ALA A 180 -17.68 -19.42 -52.35
C ALA A 180 -16.87 -18.82 -53.53
N CYS A 181 -15.56 -18.65 -53.35
CA CYS A 181 -14.67 -18.13 -54.38
C CYS A 181 -14.35 -19.14 -55.49
N ASP A 182 -14.27 -20.45 -55.20
CA ASP A 182 -14.07 -21.51 -56.20
C ASP A 182 -15.25 -21.61 -57.20
N SER A 183 -16.42 -21.10 -56.83
CA SER A 183 -17.60 -21.06 -57.70
C SER A 183 -17.67 -19.82 -58.60
N VAL A 184 -16.70 -18.90 -58.49
CA VAL A 184 -16.64 -17.70 -59.32
C VAL A 184 -15.70 -17.98 -60.49
N ILE A 185 -16.28 -18.27 -61.66
CA ILE A 185 -15.55 -18.26 -62.93
C ILE A 185 -15.25 -16.80 -63.25
N ILE A 186 -13.99 -16.40 -63.18
CA ILE A 186 -13.55 -15.12 -63.72
C ILE A 186 -13.55 -15.29 -65.24
N GLU A 187 -14.59 -14.79 -65.90
CA GLU A 187 -14.58 -14.61 -67.34
C GLU A 187 -13.69 -13.41 -67.67
N ASP A 188 -12.52 -13.67 -68.25
CA ASP A 188 -11.66 -12.63 -68.79
C ASP A 188 -12.42 -11.88 -69.90
N TYR A 189 -12.85 -10.66 -69.60
CA TYR A 189 -13.32 -9.73 -70.62
C TYR A 189 -12.12 -9.32 -71.48
N THR A 190 -11.94 -9.97 -72.63
CA THR A 190 -11.17 -9.37 -73.72
C THR A 190 -11.97 -8.18 -74.27
N SER A 191 -11.66 -6.99 -73.78
CA SER A 191 -12.20 -5.73 -74.31
C SER A 191 -11.67 -5.49 -75.72
N THR A 192 -12.46 -5.83 -76.73
CA THR A 192 -12.39 -5.19 -78.05
C THR A 192 -13.49 -4.14 -78.13
N SER A 193 -13.08 -2.86 -78.09
CA SER A 193 -13.58 -1.73 -78.89
C SER A 193 -13.56 -0.41 -78.11
N ASP A 194 -12.56 0.42 -78.42
CA ASP A 194 -12.66 1.81 -78.88
C ASP A 194 -13.56 2.83 -78.14
N LEU A 195 -12.87 3.85 -77.61
CA LEU A 195 -13.16 5.30 -77.64
C LEU A 195 -14.63 5.79 -77.54
N GLN A 196 -14.98 6.46 -76.43
CA GLN A 196 -15.19 7.93 -76.40
C GLN A 196 -15.66 8.45 -75.03
N ASP A 197 -15.26 9.69 -74.78
CA ASP A 197 -15.50 10.55 -73.62
C ASP A 197 -16.96 10.63 -73.12
N ASN A 198 -17.15 10.78 -71.80
CA ASN A 198 -17.62 12.03 -71.18
C ASN A 198 -17.79 11.94 -69.65
N ASN A 199 -17.38 13.02 -68.99
CA ASN A 199 -17.54 13.37 -67.58
C ASN A 199 -18.98 13.23 -67.05
N SER A 200 -19.17 12.70 -65.83
CA SER A 200 -19.65 13.47 -64.65
C SER A 200 -19.48 12.66 -63.35
N GLU A 201 -19.27 13.40 -62.26
CA GLU A 201 -18.79 13.00 -60.93
C GLU A 201 -19.70 12.03 -60.15
N SER A 202 -19.08 11.16 -59.33
CA SER A 202 -19.48 11.02 -57.91
C SER A 202 -18.39 10.36 -57.07
N THR A 203 -17.97 11.14 -56.08
CA THR A 203 -17.12 10.88 -54.92
C THR A 203 -17.32 9.51 -54.25
N THR A 204 -16.24 8.78 -54.00
CA THR A 204 -16.00 8.11 -52.70
C THR A 204 -14.50 7.99 -52.47
N GLN A 205 -14.04 8.60 -51.38
CA GLN A 205 -12.66 8.65 -50.95
C GLN A 205 -12.23 7.28 -50.39
N VAL A 206 -11.16 6.73 -50.94
CA VAL A 206 -10.35 5.68 -50.32
C VAL A 206 -9.17 6.37 -49.65
N SER A 207 -9.21 6.49 -48.33
CA SER A 207 -8.03 6.84 -47.53
C SER A 207 -7.25 5.57 -47.20
N LYS A 208 -6.02 5.57 -47.70
CA LYS A 208 -4.94 4.64 -47.41
C LYS A 208 -4.61 4.60 -45.92
N GLY A 209 -4.13 3.42 -45.51
CA GLY A 209 -3.58 3.17 -44.18
C GLY A 209 -2.45 4.13 -43.81
N GLY A 210 -2.46 4.50 -42.54
CA GLY A 210 -1.31 5.05 -41.84
C GLY A 210 -0.72 3.94 -40.98
N ASP A 211 0.54 3.63 -41.28
CA ASP A 211 1.48 3.00 -40.35
C ASP A 211 1.67 3.90 -39.13
N GLU A 212 1.59 3.34 -37.91
CA GLU A 212 2.44 3.69 -36.77
C GLU A 212 2.22 2.71 -35.58
N PRO A 213 3.10 2.66 -34.57
CA PRO A 213 4.05 1.57 -34.38
C PRO A 213 3.73 0.65 -33.19
N LEU A 214 4.45 -0.48 -33.15
CA LEU A 214 4.62 -1.31 -31.96
C LEU A 214 5.30 -0.51 -30.84
N THR A 215 4.59 -0.26 -29.75
CA THR A 215 5.15 0.08 -28.42
C THR A 215 4.84 -1.09 -27.47
N GLU A 216 5.89 -1.82 -27.09
CA GLU A 216 6.50 -1.79 -25.75
C GLU A 216 5.55 -2.32 -24.66
N ILE A 217 5.70 -3.61 -24.32
CA ILE A 217 6.43 -4.11 -23.15
C ILE A 217 5.71 -3.76 -21.83
N PHE A 218 5.15 -4.82 -21.24
CA PHE A 218 4.75 -4.93 -19.84
C PHE A 218 5.72 -4.18 -18.91
N SER A 219 5.30 -3.03 -18.39
CA SER A 219 5.79 -2.50 -17.13
C SER A 219 4.62 -2.53 -16.14
N GLY A 220 4.67 -3.47 -15.20
CA GLY A 220 3.78 -3.46 -14.05
C GLY A 220 4.06 -2.23 -13.20
N THR A 221 3.10 -1.32 -13.15
CA THR A 221 3.06 -0.24 -12.18
C THR A 221 2.03 -0.59 -11.13
N TYR A 222 2.52 -0.84 -9.91
CA TYR A 222 1.73 -0.68 -8.70
C TYR A 222 1.15 0.73 -8.71
N GLU A 223 -0.17 0.85 -8.76
CA GLU A 223 -0.84 2.14 -8.60
C GLU A 223 -0.64 2.62 -7.17
N ASP A 224 0.11 3.71 -7.07
CA ASP A 224 0.22 4.53 -5.88
C ASP A 224 -1.05 5.37 -5.70
N ASN A 225 -1.52 5.28 -4.46
CA ASN A 225 -2.39 6.18 -3.72
C ASN A 225 -2.46 7.63 -4.24
N GLU A 226 -3.67 8.06 -4.61
CA GLU A 226 -4.06 9.46 -4.58
C GLU A 226 -4.99 9.74 -3.37
N SER A 227 -4.54 10.68 -2.53
CA SER A 227 -5.34 11.59 -1.70
C SER A 227 -6.30 11.00 -0.65
N ILE A 228 -5.80 10.76 0.57
CA ILE A 228 -6.65 10.78 1.77
C ILE A 228 -5.99 11.61 2.89
N CYS A 229 -6.06 12.95 2.72
CA CYS A 229 -6.21 13.87 3.86
C CYS A 229 -7.68 14.27 3.95
N LYS A 230 -8.55 13.30 4.25
CA LYS A 230 -9.92 13.56 4.73
C LYS A 230 -10.17 12.64 5.90
N ALA A 231 -10.13 13.23 7.10
CA ALA A 231 -10.75 12.66 8.27
C ALA A 231 -12.27 12.63 8.01
N ASP A 232 -12.88 11.45 8.02
CA ASP A 232 -14.05 11.13 8.85
C ASP A 232 -14.61 9.72 8.54
N GLU A 233 -15.22 9.16 9.59
CA GLU A 233 -16.11 7.99 9.64
C GLU A 233 -15.51 6.57 9.70
N PHE A 234 -15.24 6.12 10.93
CA PHE A 234 -15.64 4.76 11.34
C PHE A 234 -16.39 4.83 12.67
N LYS A 235 -17.70 4.60 12.62
CA LYS A 235 -18.53 4.21 13.77
C LYS A 235 -19.24 2.91 13.45
N ASN A 236 -19.12 1.99 14.42
CA ASN A 236 -19.97 0.84 14.74
C ASN A 236 -19.85 -0.41 13.86
N LEU A 237 -20.01 -1.63 14.37
CA LEU A 237 -19.82 -2.29 15.68
C LEU A 237 -20.29 -3.74 15.43
N ASP A 238 -19.53 -4.75 15.89
CA ASP A 238 -20.02 -5.97 16.58
C ASP A 238 -18.80 -6.87 16.83
N GLN A 239 -18.29 -7.06 18.04
CA GLN A 239 -18.85 -7.80 19.19
C GLN A 239 -19.20 -9.27 18.92
N SER A 240 -18.24 -10.15 19.20
CA SER A 240 -18.46 -11.45 19.85
C SER A 240 -17.23 -11.68 20.75
N SER A 241 -17.36 -11.49 22.06
CA SER A 241 -17.61 -12.55 23.06
C SER A 241 -16.65 -13.73 22.94
N GLU A 242 -15.66 -13.83 23.83
CA GLU A 242 -15.71 -14.79 24.95
C GLU A 242 -14.48 -14.64 25.89
N PRO A 243 -14.57 -15.17 27.14
CA PRO A 243 -13.75 -14.76 28.28
C PRO A 243 -12.54 -15.67 28.50
N PHE A 244 -11.49 -15.13 29.15
CA PHE A 244 -10.82 -15.63 30.35
C PHE A 244 -9.64 -14.73 30.71
#